data_AF-A0A382K0B7-F1
#
_entry.id   AF-A0A382K0B7-F1
#
_cell.length_a   1.000
_cell.length_b   1.000
_cell.length_c   1.000
_cell.angle_alpha   90.00
_cell.angle_beta   90.00
_cell.angle_gamma   90.00
#
_symmetry.space_group_name_H-M   'P 1'
#
loop_
_entity.id
_entity.type
_entity.pdbx_description
1 polymer ?
#
loop_
_entity_poly.entity_id
_entity_poly.type
_entity_poly.pdbx_seq_one_letter_code
_entity_poly.pdbx_strand_id
1 'polypeptide(L)'
;MNFFSFIIVPFLIAQEPPPLTGAGAPKLGSVPPAIKPMEEALKNKKEIPGLITLYQDTSNGKMYLLLKNDQLNHEYVYFVHGLDGQLDAGVFRGSYRGARIIKFKRYFNRVEFEIQNTSLFFDPKNPLSRAADANVSTAILASAFIIGEQRGSGEYGKQSDAAILIDVDNIFLSEALHQITRGITPGDKTNRFKIGKLIKNRSKYLNIKNYPENTDLIVQYVYSNPMPTHWGSDAGLTDARSVNVTLQHSFIKMPVNDYKPRFEDPRVGYFTTQVTDMTSPDDVTPYRDLVHRWHLVKKEPNEEISEPVEPILWWIENTTPHEFREAIEDGVLAWNLAFQDAGFKNAIQVKIQPD
;
A
#
# COMPACT_ATOMS: atom_id res chain seq x y z
N MET A 1 2.37 -89.72 -14.82
CA MET A 1 2.62 -88.99 -13.55
C MET A 1 2.29 -87.53 -13.82
N ASN A 2 1.01 -87.15 -13.68
CA ASN A 2 0.52 -85.80 -13.98
C ASN A 2 0.43 -85.03 -12.66
N PHE A 3 1.34 -84.08 -12.44
CA PHE A 3 1.30 -83.19 -11.30
C PHE A 3 0.44 -81.96 -11.63
N PHE A 4 -0.68 -81.82 -10.92
CA PHE A 4 -1.53 -80.63 -10.91
C PHE A 4 -0.78 -79.46 -10.27
N SER A 5 -0.79 -78.31 -10.95
CA SER A 5 -0.29 -77.04 -10.42
C SER A 5 -1.45 -76.29 -9.74
N PHE A 6 -1.36 -76.07 -8.44
CA PHE A 6 -2.31 -75.25 -7.68
C PHE A 6 -1.86 -73.79 -7.69
N ILE A 7 -2.70 -72.90 -8.21
CA ILE A 7 -2.54 -71.45 -8.09
C ILE A 7 -3.20 -71.02 -6.77
N ILE A 8 -2.41 -70.49 -5.84
CA ILE A 8 -2.89 -69.84 -4.61
C ILE A 8 -3.06 -68.35 -4.91
N VAL A 9 -4.29 -67.85 -4.83
CA VAL A 9 -4.61 -66.42 -4.88
C VAL A 9 -4.68 -65.90 -3.44
N PRO A 10 -3.85 -64.92 -3.02
CA PRO A 10 -3.98 -64.32 -1.72
C PRO A 10 -5.12 -63.31 -1.73
N PHE A 11 -6.15 -63.54 -0.90
CA PHE A 11 -7.14 -62.51 -0.57
C PHE A 11 -6.50 -61.48 0.36
N LEU A 12 -6.23 -60.27 -0.15
CA LEU A 12 -5.98 -59.11 0.70
C LEU A 12 -7.32 -58.65 1.29
N ILE A 13 -7.51 -58.84 2.59
CA ILE A 13 -8.55 -58.17 3.35
C ILE A 13 -8.02 -56.75 3.65
N ALA A 14 -8.54 -55.76 2.94
CA ALA A 14 -8.30 -54.36 3.28
C ALA A 14 -9.13 -54.01 4.53
N GLN A 15 -8.48 -53.81 5.67
CA GLN A 15 -9.07 -53.10 6.80
C GLN A 15 -9.06 -51.60 6.47
N GLU A 16 -10.23 -50.96 6.46
CA GLU A 16 -10.32 -49.50 6.41
C GLU A 16 -9.63 -48.90 7.64
N PRO A 17 -8.75 -47.90 7.48
CA PRO A 17 -8.19 -47.19 8.62
C PRO A 17 -9.30 -46.44 9.36
N PRO A 18 -9.25 -46.33 10.69
CA PRO A 18 -10.25 -45.59 11.46
C PRO A 18 -10.31 -44.13 11.00
N PRO A 19 -11.49 -43.49 11.03
CA PRO A 19 -11.63 -42.12 10.56
C PRO A 19 -10.72 -41.20 11.36
N LEU A 20 -9.74 -40.63 10.67
CA LEU A 20 -8.98 -39.47 11.12
C LEU A 20 -10.00 -38.41 11.54
N THR A 21 -10.08 -38.16 12.84
CA THR A 21 -10.73 -36.98 13.39
C THR A 21 -9.93 -35.78 12.89
N GLY A 22 -10.36 -35.29 11.73
CA GLY A 22 -9.70 -34.23 10.99
C GLY A 22 -9.52 -33.01 11.88
N ALA A 23 -8.26 -32.60 11.97
CA ALA A 23 -7.86 -31.24 12.32
C ALA A 23 -8.85 -30.24 11.72
N GLY A 24 -9.32 -29.31 12.56
CA GLY A 24 -10.35 -28.34 12.22
C GLY A 24 -10.14 -27.77 10.82
N ALA A 25 -11.08 -28.08 9.93
CA ALA A 25 -11.18 -27.42 8.65
C ALA A 25 -11.07 -25.89 8.84
N PRO A 26 -10.38 -25.16 7.96
CA PRO A 26 -10.40 -23.71 8.00
C PRO A 26 -11.85 -23.26 7.99
N LYS A 27 -12.28 -22.48 8.99
CA LYS A 27 -13.61 -21.89 9.00
C LYS A 27 -13.81 -21.17 7.66
N LEU A 28 -14.75 -21.67 6.86
CA LEU A 28 -15.27 -20.99 5.68
C LEU A 28 -15.60 -19.53 6.05
N GLY A 29 -15.37 -18.63 5.09
CA GLY A 29 -15.35 -17.18 5.24
C GLY A 29 -16.42 -16.59 6.16
N SER A 30 -16.04 -15.53 6.87
CA SER A 30 -16.93 -14.76 7.74
C SER A 30 -18.24 -14.45 7.03
N VAL A 31 -19.37 -14.86 7.63
CA VAL A 31 -20.71 -14.50 7.18
C VAL A 31 -20.80 -12.97 7.04
N PRO A 32 -21.30 -12.44 5.91
CA PRO A 32 -21.43 -10.99 5.75
C PRO A 32 -22.28 -10.38 6.87
N PRO A 33 -21.83 -9.28 7.50
CA PRO A 33 -22.65 -8.57 8.48
C PRO A 33 -23.91 -7.99 7.84
N ALA A 34 -24.96 -7.82 8.64
CA ALA A 34 -26.14 -7.09 8.20
C ALA A 34 -25.76 -5.62 7.91
N ILE A 35 -26.19 -5.11 6.75
CA ILE A 35 -26.03 -3.70 6.38
C ILE A 35 -27.09 -2.90 7.14
N LYS A 36 -26.64 -1.99 7.99
CA LYS A 36 -27.52 -1.14 8.82
C LYS A 36 -27.77 0.22 8.15
N PRO A 37 -28.84 0.93 8.53
CA PRO A 37 -28.95 2.36 8.22
C PRO A 37 -27.72 3.12 8.75
N MET A 38 -27.23 4.09 7.99
CA MET A 38 -26.01 4.84 8.33
C MET A 38 -26.03 5.42 9.75
N GLU A 39 -27.15 6.04 10.16
CA GLU A 39 -27.31 6.60 11.51
C GLU A 39 -27.10 5.54 12.61
N GLU A 40 -27.59 4.32 12.41
CA GLU A 40 -27.39 3.23 13.37
C GLU A 40 -25.93 2.74 13.34
N ALA A 41 -25.36 2.61 12.15
CA ALA A 41 -23.98 2.15 11.97
C ALA A 41 -22.95 3.10 12.62
N LEU A 42 -23.25 4.42 12.62
CA LEU A 42 -22.40 5.46 13.17
C LEU A 42 -22.52 5.65 14.70
N LYS A 43 -23.49 4.99 15.36
CA LYS A 43 -23.63 5.09 16.83
C LYS A 43 -22.33 4.71 17.54
N ASN A 44 -22.00 5.49 18.57
CA ASN A 44 -20.80 5.34 19.42
C ASN A 44 -19.47 5.40 18.67
N LYS A 45 -19.42 6.13 17.54
CA LYS A 45 -18.19 6.35 16.77
C LYS A 45 -17.87 7.83 16.72
N LYS A 46 -16.59 8.15 16.93
CA LYS A 46 -16.05 9.49 16.76
C LYS A 46 -15.69 9.71 15.30
N GLU A 47 -16.21 10.77 14.69
CA GLU A 47 -15.84 11.19 13.34
C GLU A 47 -14.44 11.82 13.32
N ILE A 48 -13.68 11.51 12.27
CA ILE A 48 -12.37 12.07 11.96
C ILE A 48 -12.41 12.52 10.48
N PRO A 49 -12.75 13.78 10.21
CA PRO A 49 -12.91 14.28 8.84
C PRO A 49 -11.56 14.45 8.12
N GLY A 50 -11.58 14.42 6.79
CA GLY A 50 -10.41 14.61 5.92
C GLY A 50 -10.69 14.09 4.52
N LEU A 51 -9.66 13.69 3.77
CA LEU A 51 -9.76 13.18 2.41
C LEU A 51 -10.73 11.99 2.34
N ILE A 52 -10.46 10.95 3.14
CA ILE A 52 -11.39 9.85 3.39
C ILE A 52 -11.86 10.00 4.83
N THR A 53 -13.17 10.21 5.04
CA THR A 53 -13.70 10.34 6.41
C THR A 53 -13.53 9.02 7.15
N LEU A 54 -12.93 9.09 8.33
CA LEU A 54 -12.72 7.95 9.21
C LEU A 54 -13.66 8.04 10.42
N TYR A 55 -14.04 6.88 10.94
CA TYR A 55 -14.78 6.78 12.19
C TYR A 55 -14.07 5.80 13.11
N GLN A 56 -13.93 6.15 14.39
CA GLN A 56 -13.35 5.27 15.40
C GLN A 56 -14.39 4.94 16.47
N ASP A 57 -14.61 3.65 16.75
CA ASP A 57 -15.50 3.23 17.83
C ASP A 57 -14.91 3.58 19.19
N THR A 58 -15.68 4.27 20.02
CA THR A 58 -15.20 4.79 21.31
C THR A 58 -15.07 3.71 22.38
N SER A 59 -15.63 2.51 22.15
CA SER A 59 -15.61 1.40 23.12
C SER A 59 -14.48 0.42 22.90
N ASN A 60 -14.12 0.14 21.64
CA ASN A 60 -13.16 -0.91 21.28
C ASN A 60 -12.04 -0.43 20.34
N GLY A 61 -12.08 0.83 19.89
CA GLY A 61 -11.04 1.42 19.04
C GLY A 61 -11.03 0.97 17.58
N LYS A 62 -12.03 0.17 17.14
CA LYS A 62 -12.17 -0.26 15.75
C LYS A 62 -12.24 0.92 14.79
N MET A 63 -11.61 0.77 13.64
CA MET A 63 -11.61 1.78 12.59
C MET A 63 -12.57 1.44 11.45
N TYR A 64 -13.19 2.50 10.94
CA TYR A 64 -14.11 2.44 9.81
C TYR A 64 -13.78 3.54 8.81
N LEU A 65 -14.00 3.24 7.53
CA LEU A 65 -13.95 4.23 6.46
C LEU A 65 -15.37 4.51 6.00
N LEU A 66 -15.72 5.79 5.91
CA LEU A 66 -16.90 6.25 5.21
C LEU A 66 -16.49 6.63 3.78
N LEU A 67 -17.05 5.93 2.80
CA LEU A 67 -16.81 6.19 1.38
C LEU A 67 -18.09 6.77 0.76
N LYS A 68 -17.98 7.97 0.22
CA LYS A 68 -19.02 8.59 -0.60
C LYS A 68 -19.00 8.00 -2.02
N ASN A 69 -20.09 8.14 -2.75
CA ASN A 69 -20.20 7.57 -4.10
C ASN A 69 -19.16 8.14 -5.08
N ASP A 70 -18.80 9.42 -4.96
CA ASP A 70 -17.76 10.09 -5.76
C ASP A 70 -16.33 9.61 -5.44
N GLN A 71 -16.14 8.95 -4.30
CA GLN A 71 -14.87 8.35 -3.89
C GLN A 71 -14.71 6.90 -4.36
N LEU A 72 -15.80 6.25 -4.77
CA LEU A 72 -15.77 4.91 -5.35
C LEU A 72 -15.28 4.96 -6.80
N ASN A 73 -14.47 3.99 -7.19
CA ASN A 73 -13.79 3.93 -8.50
C ASN A 73 -12.88 5.13 -8.80
N HIS A 74 -12.66 6.02 -7.83
CA HIS A 74 -11.69 7.10 -7.92
C HIS A 74 -10.29 6.60 -7.55
N GLU A 75 -9.27 7.13 -8.22
CA GLU A 75 -7.87 6.77 -7.97
C GLU A 75 -7.29 7.58 -6.81
N TYR A 76 -6.48 6.91 -6.00
CA TYR A 76 -5.68 7.53 -4.95
C TYR A 76 -4.25 7.00 -5.05
N VAL A 77 -3.27 7.83 -4.71
CA VAL A 77 -1.91 7.34 -4.47
C VAL A 77 -1.90 6.70 -3.09
N TYR A 78 -1.56 5.42 -3.03
CA TYR A 78 -1.34 4.68 -1.80
C TYR A 78 0.15 4.51 -1.56
N PHE A 79 0.62 5.00 -0.42
CA PHE A 79 2.03 5.03 -0.06
C PHE A 79 2.24 4.45 1.33
N VAL A 80 3.33 3.69 1.49
CA VAL A 80 3.69 3.07 2.77
C VAL A 80 5.07 3.54 3.23
N HIS A 81 5.11 4.05 4.45
CA HIS A 81 6.31 4.55 5.10
C HIS A 81 6.56 3.79 6.41
N GLY A 82 7.76 3.23 6.58
CA GLY A 82 8.22 2.66 7.84
C GLY A 82 8.61 3.76 8.81
N LEU A 83 7.74 4.03 9.80
CA LEU A 83 8.02 5.03 10.82
C LEU A 83 8.95 4.51 11.91
N ASP A 84 8.84 3.24 12.25
CA ASP A 84 9.70 2.63 13.26
C ASP A 84 9.73 1.11 13.14
N GLY A 85 10.77 0.50 13.66
CA GLY A 85 10.99 -0.94 13.62
C GLY A 85 12.48 -1.26 13.74
N GLN A 86 12.80 -2.55 13.79
CA GLN A 86 14.18 -2.99 13.82
C GLN A 86 14.70 -3.47 12.47
N LEU A 87 15.99 -3.26 12.20
CA LEU A 87 16.70 -3.71 11.00
C LEU A 87 16.49 -5.20 10.71
N ASP A 88 16.55 -6.06 11.74
CA ASP A 88 16.27 -7.49 11.62
C ASP A 88 14.83 -7.79 11.17
N ALA A 89 13.87 -6.89 11.47
CA ALA A 89 12.50 -6.99 11.00
C ALA A 89 12.33 -6.54 9.53
N GLY A 90 13.35 -5.94 8.94
CA GLY A 90 13.34 -5.43 7.56
C GLY A 90 12.50 -4.15 7.39
N VAL A 91 12.21 -3.45 8.49
CA VAL A 91 11.58 -2.13 8.54
C VAL A 91 12.29 -1.29 9.59
N PHE A 92 12.70 -0.09 9.21
CA PHE A 92 13.39 0.87 10.06
C PHE A 92 12.85 2.28 9.80
N ARG A 93 13.10 3.21 10.72
CA ARG A 93 12.66 4.60 10.61
C ARG A 93 13.18 5.24 9.32
N GLY A 94 12.28 5.84 8.54
CA GLY A 94 12.60 6.48 7.26
C GLY A 94 12.58 5.53 6.05
N SER A 95 12.22 4.26 6.23
CA SER A 95 12.17 3.30 5.13
C SER A 95 10.95 3.49 4.23
N TYR A 96 11.17 3.92 2.98
CA TYR A 96 10.12 3.99 1.96
C TYR A 96 9.84 2.60 1.37
N ARG A 97 8.57 2.17 1.31
CA ARG A 97 8.20 0.82 0.87
C ARG A 97 7.38 0.76 -0.42
N GLY A 98 7.35 1.87 -1.16
CA GLY A 98 6.74 1.99 -2.50
C GLY A 98 5.42 2.76 -2.53
N ALA A 99 5.08 3.26 -3.72
CA ALA A 99 3.81 3.91 -4.03
C ALA A 99 3.04 3.10 -5.07
N ARG A 100 1.71 3.09 -4.98
CA ARG A 100 0.81 2.38 -5.91
C ARG A 100 -0.43 3.23 -6.16
N ILE A 101 -1.12 3.00 -7.27
CA ILE A 101 -2.45 3.56 -7.48
C ILE A 101 -3.48 2.57 -6.96
N ILE A 102 -4.39 3.03 -6.10
CA ILE A 102 -5.46 2.22 -5.51
C ILE A 102 -6.83 2.81 -5.85
N LYS A 103 -7.81 1.92 -6.06
CA LYS A 103 -9.24 2.26 -6.19
C LYS A 103 -10.04 1.52 -5.11
N PHE A 104 -11.08 2.18 -4.61
CA PHE A 104 -12.12 1.53 -3.82
C PHE A 104 -13.26 1.13 -4.74
N LYS A 105 -13.46 -0.17 -4.93
CA LYS A 105 -14.49 -0.68 -5.82
C LYS A 105 -15.58 -1.37 -5.03
N ARG A 106 -16.82 -0.92 -5.19
CA ARG A 106 -17.95 -1.63 -4.58
C ARG A 106 -18.25 -2.90 -5.36
N TYR A 107 -18.32 -4.03 -4.66
CA TYR A 107 -18.82 -5.30 -5.17
C TYR A 107 -19.96 -5.78 -4.26
N PHE A 108 -21.20 -5.56 -4.69
CA PHE A 108 -22.42 -5.87 -3.92
C PHE A 108 -22.38 -5.33 -2.47
N ASN A 109 -22.09 -6.21 -1.51
CA ASN A 109 -22.07 -5.97 -0.06
C ASN A 109 -20.66 -5.76 0.52
N ARG A 110 -19.64 -5.61 -0.32
CA ARG A 110 -18.27 -5.31 0.11
C ARG A 110 -17.62 -4.24 -0.74
N VAL A 111 -16.54 -3.69 -0.23
CA VAL A 111 -15.62 -2.82 -0.95
C VAL A 111 -14.30 -3.54 -1.12
N GLU A 112 -13.78 -3.53 -2.33
CA GLU A 112 -12.51 -4.10 -2.73
C GLU A 112 -11.47 -3.00 -2.86
N PHE A 113 -10.26 -3.29 -2.37
CA PHE A 113 -9.10 -2.41 -2.40
C PHE A 113 -8.23 -2.88 -3.56
N GLU A 114 -8.40 -2.23 -4.71
CA GLU A 114 -7.91 -2.70 -5.99
C GLU A 114 -6.71 -1.86 -6.45
N ILE A 115 -5.53 -2.49 -6.53
CA ILE A 115 -4.32 -1.86 -7.06
C ILE A 115 -4.36 -1.89 -8.58
N GLN A 116 -4.08 -0.73 -9.17
CA GLN A 116 -4.07 -0.52 -10.62
C GLN A 116 -2.67 -0.80 -11.19
N ASN A 117 -2.63 -1.46 -12.34
CA ASN A 117 -1.39 -1.66 -13.09
C ASN A 117 -1.08 -0.39 -13.89
N THR A 118 0.12 0.17 -13.68
CA THR A 118 0.60 1.40 -14.35
C THR A 118 1.82 1.15 -15.24
N SER A 119 2.21 -0.12 -15.42
CA SER A 119 3.40 -0.52 -16.15
C SER A 119 3.17 -0.74 -17.64
N LEU A 120 1.91 -0.69 -18.10
CA LEU A 120 1.54 -0.95 -19.49
C LEU A 120 0.92 0.29 -20.12
N PHE A 121 1.33 0.60 -21.34
CA PHE A 121 0.75 1.66 -22.17
C PHE A 121 0.19 1.06 -23.46
N PHE A 122 -0.96 1.59 -23.89
CA PHE A 122 -1.55 1.29 -25.18
C PHE A 122 -1.89 2.60 -25.88
N ASP A 123 -1.39 2.84 -27.09
CA ASP A 123 -1.79 4.00 -27.90
C ASP A 123 -3.31 3.94 -28.17
N PRO A 124 -4.10 4.94 -27.73
CA PRO A 124 -5.55 4.98 -27.97
C PRO A 124 -5.95 4.96 -29.44
N LYS A 125 -5.05 5.36 -30.35
CA LYS A 125 -5.29 5.33 -31.81
C LYS A 125 -5.05 3.94 -32.41
N ASN A 126 -4.30 3.09 -31.72
CA ASN A 126 -4.01 1.74 -32.19
C ASN A 126 -5.20 0.81 -31.88
N PRO A 127 -5.65 -0.03 -32.83
CA PRO A 127 -6.68 -1.04 -32.60
C PRO A 127 -6.47 -1.93 -31.36
N LEU A 128 -5.23 -2.20 -30.98
CA LEU A 128 -4.87 -3.01 -29.80
C LEU A 128 -5.33 -2.38 -28.48
N SER A 129 -5.52 -1.05 -28.42
CA SER A 129 -6.07 -0.38 -27.23
C SER A 129 -7.45 -0.89 -26.81
N ARG A 130 -8.24 -1.43 -27.75
CA ARG A 130 -9.54 -2.07 -27.44
C ARG A 130 -9.40 -3.34 -26.60
N ALA A 131 -8.20 -3.89 -26.52
CA ALA A 131 -7.83 -5.06 -25.73
C ALA A 131 -6.83 -4.69 -24.61
N ALA A 132 -6.75 -3.42 -24.20
CA ALA A 132 -5.80 -2.97 -23.17
C ALA A 132 -5.98 -3.72 -21.83
N ASP A 133 -7.18 -4.19 -21.54
CA ASP A 133 -7.49 -4.97 -20.34
C ASP A 133 -7.32 -6.48 -20.53
N ALA A 134 -7.05 -6.96 -21.75
CA ALA A 134 -6.88 -8.38 -22.03
C ALA A 134 -5.56 -8.88 -21.45
N ASN A 135 -5.62 -9.96 -20.65
CA ASN A 135 -4.48 -10.51 -19.92
C ASN A 135 -3.79 -9.53 -18.95
N VAL A 136 -4.44 -8.41 -18.63
CA VAL A 136 -4.02 -7.47 -17.60
C VAL A 136 -4.92 -7.67 -16.39
N SER A 137 -4.34 -8.08 -15.27
CA SER A 137 -5.09 -8.28 -14.02
C SER A 137 -4.80 -7.16 -13.05
N THR A 138 -5.85 -6.54 -12.52
CA THR A 138 -5.79 -5.66 -11.35
C THR A 138 -5.65 -6.51 -10.09
N ALA A 139 -4.96 -6.00 -9.07
CA ALA A 139 -4.74 -6.77 -7.84
C ALA A 139 -5.70 -6.33 -6.72
N ILE A 140 -6.69 -7.18 -6.41
CA ILE A 140 -7.55 -7.00 -5.23
C ILE A 140 -6.77 -7.49 -4.01
N LEU A 141 -6.17 -6.56 -3.26
CA LEU A 141 -5.33 -6.90 -2.11
C LEU A 141 -6.13 -7.10 -0.82
N ALA A 142 -7.27 -6.44 -0.71
CA ALA A 142 -8.12 -6.55 0.46
C ALA A 142 -9.59 -6.35 0.09
N SER A 143 -10.48 -6.79 0.98
CA SER A 143 -11.89 -6.44 0.91
C SER A 143 -12.47 -6.26 2.31
N ALA A 144 -13.47 -5.39 2.42
CA ALA A 144 -14.19 -5.13 3.66
C ALA A 144 -15.70 -5.14 3.39
N PHE A 145 -16.46 -5.80 4.26
CA PHE A 145 -17.91 -5.79 4.16
C PHE A 145 -18.49 -4.42 4.53
N ILE A 146 -19.55 -4.04 3.83
CA ILE A 146 -20.35 -2.88 4.15
C ILE A 146 -21.15 -3.20 5.41
N ILE A 147 -21.05 -2.33 6.42
CA ILE A 147 -21.77 -2.46 7.69
C ILE A 147 -22.86 -1.40 7.85
N GLY A 148 -22.76 -0.31 7.10
CA GLY A 148 -23.67 0.82 7.12
C GLY A 148 -23.86 1.37 5.73
N GLU A 149 -25.08 1.74 5.38
CA GLU A 149 -25.39 2.32 4.08
C GLU A 149 -26.39 3.46 4.24
N GLN A 150 -26.05 4.59 3.63
CA GLN A 150 -26.97 5.66 3.31
C GLN A 150 -27.28 5.51 1.82
N ARG A 151 -28.52 5.12 1.51
CA ARG A 151 -28.99 5.13 0.13
C ARG A 151 -29.23 6.58 -0.25
N GLY A 152 -28.66 6.98 -1.38
CA GLY A 152 -28.98 8.28 -1.94
C GLY A 152 -30.27 8.23 -2.76
N SER A 153 -30.63 9.37 -3.33
CA SER A 153 -31.75 9.48 -4.25
C SER A 153 -31.29 9.27 -5.71
N GLY A 154 -32.03 8.48 -6.49
CA GLY A 154 -31.72 8.22 -7.91
C GLY A 154 -31.27 6.79 -8.24
N GLU A 155 -30.68 6.59 -9.43
CA GLU A 155 -30.24 5.28 -9.94
C GLU A 155 -29.01 4.77 -9.17
N TYR A 156 -28.99 3.46 -8.83
CA TYR A 156 -27.89 2.82 -8.11
C TYR A 156 -26.53 3.08 -8.78
N GLY A 157 -25.54 3.53 -8.01
CA GLY A 157 -24.21 3.91 -8.51
C GLY A 157 -24.09 5.34 -9.07
N LYS A 158 -25.21 6.07 -9.22
CA LYS A 158 -25.24 7.48 -9.67
C LYS A 158 -25.79 8.44 -8.60
N GLN A 159 -25.95 7.97 -7.38
CA GLN A 159 -26.50 8.74 -6.27
C GLN A 159 -25.37 9.52 -5.59
N SER A 160 -25.32 10.84 -5.76
CA SER A 160 -24.26 11.68 -5.21
C SER A 160 -24.27 11.73 -3.67
N ASP A 161 -25.42 11.51 -3.05
CA ASP A 161 -25.66 11.50 -1.60
C ASP A 161 -25.56 10.10 -0.97
N ALA A 162 -25.24 9.07 -1.76
CA ALA A 162 -25.00 7.74 -1.23
C ALA A 162 -23.62 7.64 -0.55
N ALA A 163 -23.60 6.94 0.58
CA ALA A 163 -22.38 6.68 1.34
C ALA A 163 -22.43 5.29 1.97
N ILE A 164 -21.26 4.66 2.12
CA ILE A 164 -21.11 3.36 2.75
C ILE A 164 -20.05 3.40 3.84
N LEU A 165 -20.29 2.65 4.90
CA LEU A 165 -19.37 2.48 6.02
C LEU A 165 -18.83 1.04 6.00
N ILE A 166 -17.50 0.91 6.04
CA ILE A 166 -16.80 -0.39 6.07
C ILE A 166 -15.92 -0.51 7.31
N ASP A 167 -15.91 -1.68 7.96
CA ASP A 167 -14.92 -2.04 9.01
C ASP A 167 -13.61 -2.43 8.33
N VAL A 168 -12.50 -1.79 8.71
CA VAL A 168 -11.21 -1.97 8.03
C VAL A 168 -10.12 -2.60 8.88
N ASP A 169 -10.45 -3.14 10.06
CA ASP A 169 -9.46 -3.79 10.91
C ASP A 169 -8.90 -5.06 10.28
N ASN A 170 -9.65 -5.75 9.44
CA ASN A 170 -9.11 -6.89 8.67
C ASN A 170 -8.12 -6.46 7.59
N ILE A 171 -8.07 -5.17 7.25
CA ILE A 171 -7.19 -4.60 6.24
C ILE A 171 -5.96 -3.96 6.90
N PHE A 172 -6.17 -3.02 7.83
CA PHE A 172 -5.07 -2.26 8.41
C PHE A 172 -4.45 -2.92 9.64
N LEU A 173 -5.15 -3.81 10.37
CA LEU A 173 -4.51 -4.65 11.40
C LEU A 173 -4.09 -6.01 10.83
N SER A 174 -3.78 -6.04 9.54
CA SER A 174 -3.21 -7.16 8.81
C SER A 174 -2.18 -6.66 7.80
N GLU A 175 -1.55 -7.57 7.08
CA GLU A 175 -0.61 -7.25 5.99
C GLU A 175 -1.29 -7.19 4.61
N ALA A 176 -2.62 -7.07 4.55
CA ALA A 176 -3.37 -7.23 3.31
C ALA A 176 -2.92 -6.25 2.22
N LEU A 177 -2.74 -4.97 2.57
CA LEU A 177 -2.30 -3.94 1.61
C LEU A 177 -0.78 -3.88 1.46
N HIS A 178 -0.03 -4.33 2.46
CA HIS A 178 1.42 -4.30 2.43
C HIS A 178 2.04 -5.41 3.27
N GLN A 179 2.87 -6.22 2.62
CA GLN A 179 3.52 -7.34 3.26
C GLN A 179 4.86 -6.94 3.89
N ILE A 180 5.04 -7.25 5.18
CA ILE A 180 6.34 -7.19 5.86
C ILE A 180 6.93 -8.59 5.98
N THR A 181 6.10 -9.59 6.30
CA THR A 181 6.56 -10.99 6.39
C THR A 181 7.14 -11.48 5.08
N ARG A 182 8.35 -12.00 5.12
CA ARG A 182 9.03 -12.55 3.94
C ARG A 182 8.72 -14.03 3.81
N GLY A 183 8.56 -14.49 2.57
CA GLY A 183 8.48 -15.91 2.26
C GLY A 183 9.78 -16.64 2.63
N ILE A 184 9.68 -17.94 2.90
CA ILE A 184 10.85 -18.80 3.09
C ILE A 184 11.33 -19.23 1.70
N THR A 185 12.62 -19.02 1.41
CA THR A 185 13.22 -19.54 0.18
C THR A 185 13.48 -21.04 0.34
N PRO A 186 12.92 -21.92 -0.50
CA PRO A 186 13.17 -23.35 -0.41
C PRO A 186 14.68 -23.66 -0.52
N GLY A 187 15.20 -24.48 0.40
CA GLY A 187 16.62 -24.83 0.43
C GLY A 187 17.53 -23.78 1.08
N ASP A 188 17.00 -22.66 1.56
CA ASP A 188 17.76 -21.70 2.35
C ASP A 188 18.21 -22.33 3.69
N LYS A 189 19.52 -22.54 3.82
CA LYS A 189 20.16 -23.11 5.02
C LYS A 189 20.57 -22.03 6.03
N THR A 190 20.31 -20.76 5.74
CA THR A 190 20.69 -19.68 6.65
C THR A 190 19.72 -19.59 7.83
N ASN A 191 20.24 -19.53 9.05
CA ASN A 191 19.44 -19.31 10.26
C ASN A 191 19.13 -17.81 10.44
N ARG A 192 18.49 -17.19 9.43
CA ARG A 192 18.12 -15.76 9.48
C ARG A 192 17.10 -15.51 10.58
N PHE A 193 17.11 -14.28 11.09
CA PHE A 193 16.10 -13.83 12.04
C PHE A 193 14.71 -13.92 11.40
N LYS A 194 13.73 -14.33 12.19
CA LYS A 194 12.34 -14.50 11.76
C LYS A 194 11.44 -13.72 12.70
N ILE A 195 10.80 -12.67 12.19
CA ILE A 195 9.84 -11.85 12.94
C ILE A 195 8.64 -12.67 13.45
N GLY A 196 8.30 -13.77 12.77
CA GLY A 196 7.17 -14.63 13.11
C GLY A 196 5.88 -14.23 12.40
N LYS A 197 4.74 -14.55 13.01
CA LYS A 197 3.41 -14.32 12.44
C LYS A 197 2.80 -13.04 13.01
N LEU A 198 2.11 -12.27 12.17
CA LEU A 198 1.35 -11.10 12.61
C LEU A 198 0.24 -11.53 13.59
N ILE A 199 0.12 -10.81 14.69
CA ILE A 199 -0.87 -11.03 15.75
C ILE A 199 -1.84 -9.85 15.77
N LYS A 200 -3.00 -10.02 15.11
CA LYS A 200 -3.99 -8.95 14.91
C LYS A 200 -4.45 -8.31 16.22
N ASN A 201 -4.74 -9.11 17.26
CA ASN A 201 -5.25 -8.61 18.54
C ASN A 201 -4.20 -7.92 19.43
N ARG A 202 -2.92 -7.95 19.03
CA ARG A 202 -1.85 -7.16 19.67
C ARG A 202 -1.48 -5.93 18.84
N SER A 203 -1.86 -5.92 17.56
CA SER A 203 -1.64 -4.80 16.64
C SER A 203 -2.69 -3.71 16.88
N LYS A 204 -2.33 -2.45 16.66
CA LYS A 204 -3.19 -1.31 16.99
C LYS A 204 -2.88 -0.08 16.14
N TYR A 205 -3.88 0.78 15.96
CA TYR A 205 -3.69 2.13 15.47
C TYR A 205 -3.03 2.97 16.57
N LEU A 206 -1.88 3.59 16.26
CA LEU A 206 -1.20 4.51 17.17
C LEU A 206 -1.71 5.94 17.01
N ASN A 207 -1.92 6.36 15.77
CA ASN A 207 -2.35 7.71 15.45
C ASN A 207 -3.03 7.75 14.08
N ILE A 208 -3.91 8.73 13.88
CA ILE A 208 -4.61 9.00 12.64
C ILE A 208 -4.40 10.46 12.31
N LYS A 209 -3.82 10.76 11.13
CA LYS A 209 -3.67 12.12 10.64
C LYS A 209 -4.49 12.26 9.37
N ASN A 210 -5.64 12.93 9.47
CA ASN A 210 -6.57 13.05 8.36
C ASN A 210 -6.68 14.51 7.93
N TYR A 211 -6.22 14.80 6.72
CA TYR A 211 -6.17 16.13 6.12
C TYR A 211 -7.01 16.15 4.83
N PRO A 212 -7.34 17.32 4.28
CA PRO A 212 -8.14 17.40 3.05
C PRO A 212 -7.56 16.68 1.83
N GLU A 213 -6.22 16.55 1.76
CA GLU A 213 -5.51 16.00 0.60
C GLU A 213 -4.82 14.66 0.87
N ASN A 214 -4.72 14.23 2.13
CA ASN A 214 -4.19 12.94 2.50
C ASN A 214 -4.78 12.39 3.80
N THR A 215 -4.94 11.06 3.86
CA THR A 215 -5.36 10.31 5.03
C THR A 215 -4.25 9.35 5.42
N ASP A 216 -3.64 9.56 6.60
CA ASP A 216 -2.57 8.74 7.13
C ASP A 216 -3.05 7.91 8.33
N LEU A 217 -2.96 6.58 8.23
CA LEU A 217 -3.18 5.64 9.34
C LEU A 217 -1.83 5.12 9.83
N ILE A 218 -1.46 5.46 11.06
CA ILE A 218 -0.23 4.96 11.69
C ILE A 218 -0.58 3.72 12.51
N VAL A 219 -0.07 2.58 12.09
CA VAL A 219 -0.37 1.26 12.65
C VAL A 219 0.88 0.63 13.22
N GLN A 220 0.80 0.17 14.47
CA GLN A 220 1.77 -0.73 15.06
C GLN A 220 1.32 -2.18 14.83
N TYR A 221 2.12 -2.90 14.07
CA TYR A 221 2.03 -4.34 13.88
C TYR A 221 2.87 -5.07 14.92
N VAL A 222 2.30 -6.12 15.48
CA VAL A 222 3.00 -7.01 16.41
C VAL A 222 3.13 -8.39 15.78
N TYR A 223 4.36 -8.87 15.67
CA TYR A 223 4.68 -10.20 15.19
C TYR A 223 5.13 -11.07 16.35
N SER A 224 4.75 -12.35 16.33
CA SER A 224 5.17 -13.30 17.35
C SER A 224 5.87 -14.52 16.76
N ASN A 225 7.02 -14.82 17.35
CA ASN A 225 7.80 -16.02 17.11
C ASN A 225 8.14 -16.67 18.47
N PRO A 226 7.22 -17.45 19.09
CA PRO A 226 7.39 -17.93 20.47
C PRO A 226 8.64 -18.78 20.72
N MET A 227 9.19 -19.40 19.67
CA MET A 227 10.38 -20.26 19.72
C MET A 227 11.41 -19.80 18.68
N PRO A 228 12.07 -18.64 18.89
CA PRO A 228 13.02 -18.11 17.93
C PRO A 228 14.28 -18.95 17.93
N THR A 229 14.77 -19.32 16.75
CA THR A 229 16.05 -20.02 16.56
C THR A 229 17.22 -19.06 16.36
N HIS A 230 16.93 -17.77 16.22
CA HIS A 230 17.89 -16.68 16.09
C HIS A 230 17.32 -15.50 16.86
N TRP A 231 18.15 -14.90 17.73
CA TRP A 231 17.76 -13.85 18.67
C TRP A 231 17.98 -12.43 18.16
N GLY A 232 18.23 -12.28 16.86
CA GLY A 232 18.59 -11.00 16.24
C GLY A 232 20.09 -10.74 16.29
N SER A 233 20.49 -9.65 15.63
CA SER A 233 21.89 -9.26 15.42
C SER A 233 22.30 -8.00 16.19
N ASP A 234 21.35 -7.28 16.80
CA ASP A 234 21.60 -6.02 17.51
C ASP A 234 20.90 -5.94 18.87
N ALA A 235 21.29 -4.95 19.68
CA ALA A 235 20.73 -4.69 21.01
C ALA A 235 19.40 -3.92 20.99
N GLY A 236 18.94 -3.45 19.82
CA GLY A 236 17.66 -2.74 19.72
C GLY A 236 16.45 -3.69 19.67
N LEU A 237 16.67 -4.98 19.40
CA LEU A 237 15.65 -6.01 19.55
C LEU A 237 15.49 -6.42 21.02
N THR A 238 14.41 -5.99 21.66
CA THR A 238 14.17 -6.25 23.10
C THR A 238 13.92 -7.74 23.42
N ASP A 239 13.10 -8.42 22.62
CA ASP A 239 12.82 -9.86 22.77
C ASP A 239 12.44 -10.45 21.41
N ALA A 240 13.24 -11.41 20.94
CA ALA A 240 13.05 -12.07 19.65
C ALA A 240 11.70 -12.78 19.48
N ARG A 241 10.96 -13.00 20.59
CA ARG A 241 9.64 -13.64 20.56
C ARG A 241 8.50 -12.72 20.17
N SER A 242 8.71 -11.40 20.25
CA SER A 242 7.69 -10.40 19.95
C SER A 242 8.31 -9.15 19.34
N VAL A 243 8.04 -8.90 18.06
CA VAL A 243 8.61 -7.78 17.32
C VAL A 243 7.53 -6.79 16.93
N ASN A 244 7.78 -5.50 17.16
CA ASN A 244 6.90 -4.43 16.75
C ASN A 244 7.44 -3.74 15.51
N VAL A 245 6.54 -3.39 14.59
CA VAL A 245 6.84 -2.58 13.41
C VAL A 245 5.75 -1.52 13.27
N THR A 246 6.14 -0.27 13.08
CA THR A 246 5.20 0.84 12.90
C THR A 246 5.23 1.31 11.45
N LEU A 247 4.10 1.17 10.75
CA LEU A 247 3.92 1.68 9.39
C LEU A 247 2.91 2.83 9.36
N GLN A 248 3.14 3.77 8.47
CA GLN A 248 2.14 4.74 8.04
C GLN A 248 1.59 4.33 6.68
N HIS A 249 0.28 4.10 6.63
CA HIS A 249 -0.49 3.91 5.41
C HIS A 249 -1.08 5.24 5.00
N SER A 250 -0.67 5.77 3.84
CA SER A 250 -1.08 7.09 3.37
C SER A 250 -1.91 6.93 2.11
N PHE A 251 -3.14 7.47 2.11
CA PHE A 251 -3.92 7.72 0.91
C PHE A 251 -3.77 9.18 0.55
N ILE A 252 -3.31 9.48 -0.65
CA ILE A 252 -3.10 10.83 -1.13
C ILE A 252 -4.01 11.05 -2.33
N LYS A 253 -4.67 12.20 -2.35
CA LYS A 253 -5.51 12.62 -3.47
C LYS A 253 -4.70 12.63 -4.77
N MET A 254 -5.27 12.12 -5.86
CA MET A 254 -4.62 12.25 -7.16
C MET A 254 -4.48 13.74 -7.54
N PRO A 255 -3.29 14.19 -7.96
CA PRO A 255 -3.09 15.58 -8.32
C PRO A 255 -3.86 15.90 -9.60
N VAL A 256 -4.51 17.06 -9.62
CA VAL A 256 -5.12 17.64 -10.82
C VAL A 256 -4.19 18.72 -11.33
N ASN A 257 -3.39 18.39 -12.34
CA ASN A 257 -2.39 19.30 -12.89
C ASN A 257 -2.19 19.06 -14.40
N ASP A 258 -1.32 19.87 -15.00
CA ASP A 258 -0.92 19.82 -16.41
C ASP A 258 0.46 19.16 -16.61
N TYR A 259 0.89 18.34 -15.66
CA TYR A 259 2.20 17.70 -15.70
C TYR A 259 2.37 16.86 -16.97
N LYS A 260 3.41 17.16 -17.74
CA LYS A 260 3.75 16.43 -18.98
C LYS A 260 4.89 15.46 -18.75
N PRO A 261 4.68 14.13 -18.72
CA PRO A 261 5.76 13.17 -18.58
C PRO A 261 6.85 13.37 -19.65
N ARG A 262 8.09 13.01 -19.32
CA ARG A 262 9.22 13.02 -20.26
C ARG A 262 9.81 11.63 -20.32
N PHE A 263 10.08 11.16 -21.53
CA PHE A 263 10.76 9.89 -21.73
C PHE A 263 12.24 10.03 -21.43
N GLU A 264 12.83 8.96 -20.92
CA GLU A 264 14.25 8.92 -20.72
C GLU A 264 15.04 8.96 -22.03
N ASP A 265 16.26 9.43 -21.93
CA ASP A 265 17.31 9.12 -22.90
C ASP A 265 18.27 8.14 -22.22
N PRO A 266 18.38 6.90 -22.69
CA PRO A 266 19.15 5.85 -22.03
C PRO A 266 20.65 6.16 -21.95
N ARG A 267 21.14 7.20 -22.65
CA ARG A 267 22.55 7.61 -22.63
C ARG A 267 22.94 8.48 -21.44
N VAL A 268 21.97 9.09 -20.75
CA VAL A 268 22.21 10.06 -19.67
C VAL A 268 22.12 9.42 -18.28
N GLY A 269 21.26 8.41 -18.14
CA GLY A 269 20.94 7.78 -16.86
C GLY A 269 20.00 8.64 -16.02
N TYR A 270 18.76 8.19 -15.85
CA TYR A 270 17.75 8.85 -15.05
C TYR A 270 17.20 7.90 -13.98
N PHE A 271 16.61 8.47 -12.93
CA PHE A 271 15.63 7.72 -12.15
C PHE A 271 14.35 7.64 -12.97
N THR A 272 13.84 6.43 -13.20
CA THR A 272 12.71 6.21 -14.10
C THR A 272 11.66 5.29 -13.50
N THR A 273 10.44 5.44 -14.01
CA THR A 273 9.40 4.43 -13.94
C THR A 273 9.30 3.76 -15.30
N GLN A 274 9.58 2.47 -15.35
CA GLN A 274 9.47 1.69 -16.57
C GLN A 274 8.01 1.53 -16.99
N VAL A 275 7.72 1.77 -18.27
CA VAL A 275 6.39 1.56 -18.86
C VAL A 275 6.58 0.89 -20.21
N THR A 276 5.91 -0.25 -20.44
CA THR A 276 5.99 -0.98 -21.69
C THR A 276 4.88 -0.53 -22.64
N ASP A 277 5.24 -0.11 -23.85
CA ASP A 277 4.31 0.15 -24.94
C ASP A 277 3.89 -1.17 -25.62
N MET A 278 2.66 -1.59 -25.35
CA MET A 278 2.07 -2.81 -25.89
C MET A 278 1.57 -2.65 -27.34
N THR A 279 1.79 -1.49 -27.96
CA THR A 279 1.33 -1.15 -29.30
C THR A 279 2.45 -1.03 -30.34
N SER A 280 3.69 -1.37 -29.95
CA SER A 280 4.89 -1.34 -30.79
C SER A 280 5.45 -2.76 -31.02
N PRO A 281 4.84 -3.57 -31.92
CA PRO A 281 5.13 -5.00 -32.04
C PRO A 281 6.51 -5.34 -32.61
N ASP A 282 7.10 -4.44 -33.40
CA ASP A 282 8.40 -4.66 -34.06
C ASP A 282 9.59 -4.23 -33.19
N ASP A 283 9.32 -3.58 -32.05
CA ASP A 283 10.35 -3.16 -31.10
C ASP A 283 10.58 -4.27 -30.06
N VAL A 284 11.82 -4.77 -30.00
CA VAL A 284 12.25 -5.81 -29.04
C VAL A 284 12.38 -5.27 -27.61
N THR A 285 12.43 -3.95 -27.46
CA THR A 285 12.52 -3.21 -26.20
C THR A 285 11.55 -2.02 -26.23
N PRO A 286 10.22 -2.27 -26.25
CA PRO A 286 9.22 -1.22 -26.42
C PRO A 286 9.01 -0.46 -25.09
N TYR A 287 10.09 0.04 -24.51
CA TYR A 287 10.11 0.75 -23.26
C TYR A 287 9.88 2.24 -23.50
N ARG A 288 8.99 2.80 -22.70
CA ARG A 288 8.54 4.18 -22.76
C ARG A 288 8.75 4.82 -21.40
N ASP A 289 9.97 4.64 -20.90
CA ASP A 289 10.32 4.87 -19.50
C ASP A 289 10.23 6.35 -19.15
N LEU A 290 9.60 6.63 -18.02
CA LEU A 290 9.23 7.97 -17.59
C LEU A 290 10.24 8.49 -16.57
N VAL A 291 10.86 9.63 -16.85
CA VAL A 291 11.82 10.27 -15.95
C VAL A 291 11.12 10.80 -14.69
N HIS A 292 11.68 10.50 -13.52
CA HIS A 292 11.30 11.12 -12.26
C HIS A 292 11.84 12.54 -12.24
N ARG A 293 10.94 13.53 -12.17
CA ARG A 293 11.31 14.93 -12.10
C ARG A 293 10.28 15.72 -11.30
N TRP A 294 10.72 16.83 -10.73
CA TRP A 294 9.84 17.78 -10.07
C TRP A 294 8.93 18.49 -11.07
N HIS A 295 7.70 18.76 -10.68
CA HIS A 295 6.78 19.60 -11.44
C HIS A 295 7.07 21.07 -11.14
N LEU A 296 8.06 21.65 -11.82
CA LEU A 296 8.38 23.07 -11.69
C LEU A 296 7.81 23.86 -12.86
N VAL A 297 7.02 24.88 -12.53
CA VAL A 297 6.45 25.84 -13.47
C VAL A 297 7.04 27.20 -13.15
N LYS A 298 7.61 27.89 -14.15
CA LYS A 298 8.13 29.24 -13.97
C LYS A 298 6.97 30.19 -13.64
N LYS A 299 7.15 31.00 -12.61
CA LYS A 299 6.24 32.10 -12.29
C LYS A 299 6.16 33.12 -13.42
N GLU A 300 7.29 33.45 -14.04
CA GLU A 300 7.41 34.29 -15.22
C GLU A 300 7.91 33.45 -16.42
N PRO A 301 7.01 32.90 -17.28
CA PRO A 301 7.39 31.93 -18.30
C PRO A 301 8.35 32.46 -19.38
N ASN A 302 8.35 33.77 -19.61
CA ASN A 302 9.17 34.42 -20.63
C ASN A 302 10.57 34.81 -20.12
N GLU A 303 10.81 34.75 -18.80
CA GLU A 303 12.13 35.01 -18.25
C GLU A 303 13.04 33.80 -18.42
N GLU A 304 14.32 34.05 -18.74
CA GLU A 304 15.33 32.99 -18.83
C GLU A 304 15.49 32.27 -17.48
N ILE A 305 15.48 33.03 -16.37
CA ILE A 305 15.53 32.51 -15.01
C ILE A 305 14.37 33.10 -14.21
N SER A 306 13.49 32.24 -13.69
CA SER A 306 12.32 32.64 -12.88
C SER A 306 12.27 31.83 -11.59
N GLU A 307 11.64 32.36 -10.55
CA GLU A 307 11.22 31.51 -9.42
C GLU A 307 10.14 30.52 -9.88
N PRO A 308 10.03 29.34 -9.26
CA PRO A 308 8.90 28.46 -9.52
C PRO A 308 7.63 29.00 -8.86
N VAL A 309 6.46 28.62 -9.40
CA VAL A 309 5.16 28.86 -8.76
C VAL A 309 5.09 28.13 -7.41
N GLU A 310 5.52 26.87 -7.39
CA GLU A 310 5.64 26.05 -6.17
C GLU A 310 7.10 25.58 -6.02
N PRO A 311 7.84 26.04 -5.00
CA PRO A 311 9.20 25.58 -4.75
C PRO A 311 9.22 24.18 -4.13
N ILE A 312 10.33 23.49 -4.28
CA ILE A 312 10.62 22.22 -3.62
C ILE A 312 11.02 22.53 -2.18
N LEU A 313 10.06 22.36 -1.26
CA LEU A 313 10.27 22.62 0.15
C LEU A 313 10.71 21.34 0.88
N TRP A 314 11.94 21.35 1.39
CA TRP A 314 12.46 20.34 2.30
C TRP A 314 12.31 20.78 3.76
N TRP A 315 12.03 19.83 4.63
CA TRP A 315 11.99 20.04 6.07
C TRP A 315 13.07 19.24 6.76
N ILE A 316 13.91 19.91 7.55
CA ILE A 316 14.83 19.27 8.49
C ILE A 316 14.00 18.84 9.70
N GLU A 317 13.99 17.54 9.99
CA GLU A 317 13.29 16.98 11.14
C GLU A 317 13.85 17.57 12.45
N ASN A 318 12.99 17.87 13.42
CA ASN A 318 13.41 18.45 14.70
C ASN A 318 14.29 17.49 15.54
N THR A 319 14.34 16.21 15.20
CA THR A 319 15.28 15.24 15.80
C THR A 319 16.71 15.35 15.26
N THR A 320 16.93 16.14 14.21
CA THR A 320 18.28 16.40 13.66
C THR A 320 19.10 17.20 14.67
N PRO A 321 20.31 16.72 15.07
CA PRO A 321 21.19 17.44 15.98
C PRO A 321 21.48 18.86 15.50
N HIS A 322 21.44 19.83 16.42
CA HIS A 322 21.51 21.26 16.10
C HIS A 322 22.79 21.62 15.33
N GLU A 323 23.90 20.98 15.67
CA GLU A 323 25.21 21.18 15.04
C GLU A 323 25.26 20.80 13.55
N PHE A 324 24.32 19.99 13.07
CA PHE A 324 24.26 19.57 11.67
C PHE A 324 23.23 20.35 10.85
N ARG A 325 22.29 21.05 11.49
CA ARG A 325 21.15 21.67 10.79
C ARG A 325 21.61 22.68 9.72
N GLU A 326 22.57 23.55 10.05
CA GLU A 326 23.12 24.55 9.12
C GLU A 326 23.84 23.88 7.93
N ALA A 327 24.73 22.92 8.19
CA ALA A 327 25.45 22.22 7.13
C ALA A 327 24.52 21.41 6.20
N ILE A 328 23.44 20.83 6.75
CA ILE A 328 22.42 20.12 5.97
C ILE A 328 21.62 21.12 5.11
N GLU A 329 21.22 22.26 5.69
CA GLU A 329 20.52 23.32 4.97
C GLU A 329 21.35 23.84 3.79
N ASP A 330 22.63 24.19 4.02
CA ASP A 330 23.55 24.64 2.98
C ASP A 330 23.74 23.58 1.88
N GLY A 331 23.91 22.31 2.27
CA GLY A 331 24.05 21.21 1.32
C GLY A 331 22.83 21.01 0.42
N VAL A 332 21.63 21.19 0.97
CA VAL A 332 20.38 21.12 0.18
C VAL A 332 20.22 22.36 -0.70
N LEU A 333 20.49 23.56 -0.17
CA LEU A 333 20.38 24.82 -0.92
C LEU A 333 21.41 24.93 -2.06
N ALA A 334 22.58 24.28 -1.95
CA ALA A 334 23.59 24.25 -3.00
C ALA A 334 23.07 23.68 -4.33
N TRP A 335 22.06 22.80 -4.30
CA TRP A 335 21.41 22.29 -5.51
C TRP A 335 20.70 23.38 -6.33
N ASN A 336 20.39 24.54 -5.74
CA ASN A 336 19.86 25.67 -6.50
C ASN A 336 20.80 26.12 -7.63
N LEU A 337 22.11 25.86 -7.56
CA LEU A 337 23.03 26.11 -8.67
C LEU A 337 22.63 25.32 -9.92
N ALA A 338 22.33 24.02 -9.77
CA ALA A 338 21.87 23.20 -10.88
C ALA A 338 20.46 23.60 -11.37
N PHE A 339 19.58 24.04 -10.46
CA PHE A 339 18.26 24.55 -10.85
C PHE A 339 18.35 25.89 -11.57
N GLN A 340 19.35 26.73 -11.27
CA GLN A 340 19.60 27.98 -11.97
C GLN A 340 19.94 27.74 -13.43
N ASP A 341 20.79 26.75 -13.72
CA ASP A 341 21.09 26.30 -15.08
C ASP A 341 19.86 25.70 -15.78
N ALA A 342 18.93 25.13 -15.01
CA ALA A 342 17.62 24.67 -15.50
C ALA A 342 16.59 25.81 -15.67
N GLY A 343 16.99 27.08 -15.44
CA GLY A 343 16.15 28.26 -15.59
C GLY A 343 15.34 28.63 -14.35
N PHE A 344 15.66 28.09 -13.18
CA PHE A 344 14.97 28.38 -11.92
C PHE A 344 15.88 28.97 -10.85
N LYS A 345 15.49 30.11 -10.26
CA LYS A 345 16.12 30.62 -9.03
C LYS A 345 15.26 30.25 -7.82
N ASN A 346 15.89 30.00 -6.67
CA ASN A 346 15.21 29.64 -5.42
C ASN A 346 14.24 28.45 -5.56
N ALA A 347 14.59 27.48 -6.41
CA ALA A 347 13.76 26.31 -6.68
C ALA A 347 13.65 25.39 -5.45
N ILE A 348 14.74 25.27 -4.70
CA ILE A 348 14.81 24.49 -3.47
C ILE A 348 14.80 25.45 -2.28
N GLN A 349 13.95 25.13 -1.30
CA GLN A 349 13.87 25.82 -0.03
C GLN A 349 13.99 24.82 1.11
N VAL A 350 14.55 25.25 2.23
CA VAL A 350 14.70 24.44 3.44
C VAL A 350 14.01 25.15 4.59
N LYS A 351 13.32 24.37 5.43
CA LYS A 351 12.79 24.82 6.72
C LYS A 351 13.17 23.82 7.80
N ILE A 352 13.25 24.29 9.03
CA ILE A 352 13.45 23.42 10.20
C ILE A 352 12.10 23.23 10.88
N GLN A 353 11.75 21.99 11.21
CA GLN A 353 10.55 21.72 11.99
C GLN A 353 10.65 22.38 13.38
N PRO A 354 9.55 22.92 13.92
CA PRO A 354 9.54 23.42 15.30
C PRO A 354 9.93 22.33 16.30
N ASP A 355 10.65 22.72 17.36
CA ASP A 355 11.05 21.82 18.45
C ASP A 355 9.84 21.38 19.30
#